data_AF-A0A7S1T5E1-F1
#
_entry.id   AF-A0A7S1T5E1-F1
#
_cell.length_a   1.000
_cell.length_b   1.000
_cell.length_c   1.000
_cell.angle_alpha   90.00
_cell.angle_beta   90.00
_cell.angle_gamma   90.00
#
_symmetry.space_group_name_H-M   'P 1'
#
loop_
_entity.id
_entity.type
_entity.pdbx_description
1 polymer ?
#
loop_
_entity_poly.entity_id
_entity_poly.type
_entity_poly.pdbx_seq_one_letter_code
_entity_poly.pdbx_strand_id
1 'polypeptide(L)'
;MRRSRGRRVGTSWKEMTWVVVAEEDTLSWSRAVNLAVALTGSERVLVLDCNYVVSDRVTDQIPVQSGEFYTFREPDGTGELRILYGSWGDLWRVGGFDERIFGRMAAERKFLNFTSFSALKEHSISSLWVDKLGTDPEPLTAKERLWNAFDHEFLLMDHRPMVSHSEYQIRKVSQSIIGRVIEIDTVRIPITHLALPHDISGSLEDYRIALLLHDRFFVPWDIVENLSKLHQHRLVLRLLRRAHRLSPNSVPPILMLDACHGLGNRMRALGSALSFANQTDMELLVLWRMDVHVGTSFYDLFSGMIQGAEDVLVVLENFTLPWHSIRRGSERDVAWSHVDVYNYMEAEGGSKSAPVRHNSSRHIYIKSAYSIVAPGITKWRLDTQHLQRLSPSSSVQRLMDSVLSAAGGESSFSSFVGVHVRGRTLSEDIRGVNGSLEYGHEAARMIEYYRGQSQPAAFLEKMQELADRERASFFVASDSMSAIAEIRRHFPQILVLKRSCDERERLCLQEALADLCLLSKTRLILGSPWSSFSEVASRFGNVKLLLAGRDFRKSGWEISGKEA
;
A
#
# COMPACT_ATOMS: atom_id res chain seq x y z
N MET A 1 2.17 -29.52 69.48
CA MET A 1 2.05 -28.09 69.83
C MET A 1 1.78 -27.31 68.54
N ARG A 2 0.61 -26.64 68.50
CA ARG A 2 0.13 -25.54 67.61
C ARG A 2 0.54 -25.45 66.11
N ARG A 3 -0.48 -25.75 65.29
CA ARG A 3 -0.93 -25.11 64.02
C ARG A 3 -0.17 -23.85 63.55
N SER A 4 0.33 -23.88 62.32
CA SER A 4 0.34 -22.73 61.41
C SER A 4 -0.53 -23.06 60.19
N ARG A 5 -1.47 -22.14 59.92
CA ARG A 5 -2.55 -22.28 58.94
C ARG A 5 -1.98 -22.22 57.52
N GLY A 6 -2.00 -23.34 56.80
CA GLY A 6 -2.03 -23.31 55.34
C GLY A 6 -3.32 -22.62 54.92
N ARG A 7 -3.22 -21.42 54.34
CA ARG A 7 -4.31 -20.86 53.54
C ARG A 7 -4.47 -21.78 52.33
N ARG A 8 -5.39 -22.73 52.41
CA ARG A 8 -6.08 -23.25 51.24
C ARG A 8 -6.78 -22.06 50.60
N VAL A 9 -6.23 -21.54 49.52
CA VAL A 9 -7.04 -20.80 48.55
C VAL A 9 -7.71 -21.87 47.71
N GLY A 10 -8.73 -22.52 48.28
CA GLY A 10 -9.75 -23.15 47.46
C GLY A 10 -10.59 -22.00 46.92
N THR A 11 -10.42 -21.65 45.66
CA THR A 11 -11.37 -20.83 44.92
C THR A 11 -12.63 -21.64 44.75
N SER A 12 -13.48 -21.69 45.78
CA SER A 12 -14.86 -22.11 45.62
C SER A 12 -15.51 -21.14 44.62
N TRP A 13 -16.00 -21.65 43.49
CA TRP A 13 -16.82 -20.94 42.52
C TRP A 13 -18.02 -20.27 43.20
N LYS A 14 -17.82 -19.06 43.71
CA LYS A 14 -18.92 -18.29 44.32
C LYS A 14 -19.58 -17.34 43.33
N GLU A 15 -18.91 -17.01 42.21
CA GLU A 15 -19.46 -16.11 41.21
C GLU A 15 -18.98 -16.53 39.81
N MET A 16 -19.79 -17.34 39.10
CA MET A 16 -19.73 -17.38 37.64
C MET A 16 -20.62 -16.24 37.13
N THR A 17 -20.07 -15.34 36.33
CA THR A 17 -20.88 -14.35 35.64
C THR A 17 -21.27 -14.89 34.28
N TRP A 18 -22.55 -15.23 34.11
CA TRP A 18 -23.09 -15.59 32.82
C TRP A 18 -23.48 -14.31 32.08
N VAL A 19 -22.88 -14.12 30.90
CA VAL A 19 -23.24 -13.05 29.99
C VAL A 19 -24.08 -13.66 28.88
N VAL A 20 -25.39 -13.46 28.97
CA VAL A 20 -26.31 -13.82 27.89
C VAL A 20 -26.41 -12.60 26.98
N VAL A 21 -25.78 -12.68 25.81
CA VAL A 21 -26.03 -11.74 24.73
C VAL A 21 -27.34 -12.16 24.09
N ALA A 22 -28.41 -11.39 24.29
CA ALA A 22 -29.68 -11.65 23.63
C ALA A 22 -29.47 -11.59 22.12
N GLU A 23 -30.06 -12.55 21.39
CA GLU A 23 -29.98 -12.65 19.94
C GLU A 23 -30.28 -11.30 19.27
N GLU A 24 -29.23 -10.65 18.79
CA GLU A 24 -29.32 -9.74 17.67
C GLU A 24 -28.56 -10.41 16.52
N ASP A 25 -29.21 -10.54 15.37
CA ASP A 25 -28.71 -11.14 14.12
C ASP A 25 -27.41 -10.48 13.57
N THR A 26 -26.85 -9.52 14.30
CA THR A 26 -25.75 -8.64 13.90
C THR A 26 -24.48 -8.82 14.74
N LEU A 27 -24.50 -9.51 15.89
CA LEU A 27 -23.29 -9.66 16.70
C LEU A 27 -22.52 -10.95 16.35
N SER A 28 -21.29 -10.81 15.83
CA SER A 28 -20.41 -11.98 15.66
C SER A 28 -20.04 -12.58 17.02
N TRP A 29 -19.87 -13.91 17.08
CA TRP A 29 -19.56 -14.64 18.32
C TRP A 29 -18.28 -14.12 18.99
N SER A 30 -17.28 -13.73 18.18
CA SER A 30 -16.05 -13.09 18.62
C SER A 30 -16.31 -11.79 19.39
N ARG A 31 -17.20 -10.93 18.89
CA ARG A 31 -17.55 -9.67 19.55
C ARG A 31 -18.30 -9.93 20.86
N ALA A 32 -19.21 -10.91 20.87
CA ALA A 32 -19.96 -11.30 22.07
C ALA A 32 -19.03 -11.75 23.20
N VAL A 33 -18.09 -12.66 22.90
CA VAL A 33 -17.16 -13.21 23.89
C VAL A 33 -16.18 -12.14 24.39
N ASN A 34 -15.59 -11.35 23.49
CA ASN A 34 -14.66 -10.28 23.88
C ASN A 34 -15.33 -9.22 24.76
N LEU A 35 -16.57 -8.85 24.42
CA LEU A 35 -17.38 -7.92 25.20
C LEU A 35 -17.73 -8.51 26.57
N ALA A 36 -18.17 -9.76 26.62
CA ALA A 36 -18.50 -10.46 27.86
C ALA A 36 -17.30 -10.50 28.82
N VAL A 37 -16.11 -10.84 28.33
CA VAL A 37 -14.91 -10.88 29.19
C VAL A 37 -14.49 -9.49 29.65
N ALA A 38 -14.49 -8.50 28.75
CA ALA A 38 -14.17 -7.11 29.09
C ALA A 38 -15.11 -6.53 30.17
N LEU A 39 -16.40 -6.87 30.10
CA LEU A 39 -17.41 -6.41 31.05
C LEU A 39 -17.38 -7.13 32.40
N THR A 40 -16.97 -8.40 32.42
CA THR A 40 -16.87 -9.17 33.65
C THR A 40 -15.58 -8.89 34.41
N GLY A 41 -14.55 -8.35 33.73
CA GLY A 41 -13.23 -8.14 34.33
C GLY A 41 -12.53 -9.44 34.71
N SER A 42 -12.98 -10.57 34.16
CA SER A 42 -12.49 -11.90 34.51
C SER A 42 -11.05 -12.08 34.00
N GLU A 43 -10.13 -12.43 34.89
CA GLU A 43 -8.73 -12.69 34.52
C GLU A 43 -8.56 -14.01 33.76
N ARG A 44 -9.49 -14.96 33.95
CA ARG A 44 -9.50 -16.27 33.30
C ARG A 44 -10.73 -16.42 32.44
N VAL A 45 -10.55 -16.98 31.26
CA VAL A 45 -11.60 -17.19 30.27
C VAL A 45 -11.68 -18.66 29.91
N LEU A 46 -12.88 -19.22 30.01
CA LEU A 46 -13.23 -20.54 29.48
C LEU A 46 -14.28 -20.33 28.39
N VAL A 47 -13.96 -20.70 27.16
CA VAL A 47 -14.89 -20.69 26.04
C VAL A 47 -15.21 -22.12 25.65
N LEU A 48 -16.51 -22.39 25.48
CA LEU A 48 -17.06 -23.71 25.25
C LEU A 48 -17.99 -23.71 24.04
N ASP A 49 -17.90 -24.73 23.21
CA ASP A 49 -18.94 -25.04 22.22
C ASP A 49 -20.23 -25.50 22.93
N CYS A 50 -21.38 -25.10 22.39
CA CYS A 50 -22.71 -25.23 22.98
C CYS A 50 -23.15 -26.67 23.30
N ASN A 51 -22.52 -27.67 22.66
CA ASN A 51 -22.87 -29.09 22.83
C ASN A 51 -21.98 -29.82 23.86
N TYR A 52 -21.18 -29.09 24.62
CA TYR A 52 -20.27 -29.67 25.61
C TYR A 52 -20.61 -29.20 27.02
N VAL A 53 -20.17 -29.96 28.01
CA VAL A 53 -20.13 -29.56 29.42
C VAL A 53 -18.76 -29.92 29.96
N VAL A 54 -18.27 -29.09 30.87
CA VAL A 54 -16.97 -29.27 31.50
C VAL A 54 -17.15 -29.53 32.97
N SER A 55 -16.33 -30.44 33.50
CA SER A 55 -16.32 -30.72 34.94
C SER A 55 -16.07 -29.46 35.75
N ASP A 56 -16.81 -29.32 36.85
CA ASP A 56 -16.64 -28.30 37.89
C ASP A 56 -15.22 -28.23 38.48
N ARG A 57 -14.40 -29.29 38.29
CA ARG A 57 -13.00 -29.39 38.75
C ARG A 57 -11.97 -29.01 37.69
N VAL A 58 -12.38 -28.67 36.46
CA VAL A 58 -11.44 -28.40 35.35
C VAL A 58 -10.43 -27.31 35.72
N THR A 59 -10.86 -26.26 36.42
CA THR A 59 -10.03 -25.11 36.78
C THR A 59 -9.17 -25.35 38.01
N ASP A 60 -9.54 -26.32 38.85
CA ASP A 60 -8.77 -26.71 40.03
C ASP A 60 -7.60 -27.62 39.65
N GLN A 61 -7.68 -28.29 38.51
CA GLN A 61 -6.68 -29.24 38.03
C GLN A 61 -5.84 -28.73 36.86
N ILE A 62 -6.27 -27.65 36.19
CA ILE A 62 -5.54 -27.02 35.09
C ILE A 62 -4.95 -25.68 35.56
N PRO A 63 -3.64 -25.61 35.83
CA PRO A 63 -3.00 -24.36 36.23
C PRO A 63 -2.89 -23.42 35.03
N VAL A 64 -3.74 -22.37 34.96
CA VAL A 64 -3.55 -21.28 33.99
C VAL A 64 -2.37 -20.42 34.44
N GLN A 65 -1.24 -20.57 33.76
CA GLN A 65 -0.07 -19.71 33.93
C GLN A 65 -0.07 -18.62 32.84
N SER A 66 0.62 -17.51 33.08
CA SER A 66 0.81 -16.51 32.02
C SER A 66 1.61 -17.13 30.88
N GLY A 67 1.11 -16.93 29.66
CA GLY A 67 1.73 -17.47 28.46
C GLY A 67 1.25 -18.86 28.07
N GLU A 68 0.22 -19.41 28.71
CA GLU A 68 -0.28 -20.76 28.43
C GLU A 68 -1.78 -20.76 28.16
N PHE A 69 -2.21 -21.61 27.23
CA PHE A 69 -3.61 -21.89 26.97
C PHE A 69 -3.84 -23.39 26.81
N TYR A 70 -5.04 -23.81 27.17
CA TYR A 70 -5.45 -25.20 27.17
C TYR A 70 -6.59 -25.40 26.18
N THR A 71 -6.47 -26.47 25.41
CA THR A 71 -7.39 -26.80 24.33
C THR A 71 -7.95 -28.20 24.51
N PHE A 72 -9.22 -28.41 24.14
CA PHE A 72 -9.78 -29.74 23.97
C PHE A 72 -10.23 -29.92 22.53
N ARG A 73 -9.84 -31.06 21.95
CA ARG A 73 -10.22 -31.49 20.61
C ARG A 73 -10.88 -32.85 20.71
N GLU A 74 -11.90 -33.09 19.89
CA GLU A 74 -12.55 -34.40 19.86
C GLU A 74 -11.58 -35.48 19.32
N PRO A 75 -11.52 -36.66 19.96
CA PRO A 75 -10.70 -37.78 19.48
C PRO A 75 -11.20 -38.44 18.20
N ASP A 76 -12.40 -38.08 17.71
CA ASP A 76 -13.10 -38.71 16.59
C ASP A 76 -12.47 -38.46 15.20
N GLY A 77 -11.34 -37.76 15.16
CA GLY A 77 -10.57 -37.50 13.95
C GLY A 77 -10.96 -36.23 13.19
N THR A 78 -11.95 -35.46 13.67
CA THR A 78 -12.33 -34.17 13.06
C THR A 78 -11.28 -33.07 13.27
N GLY A 79 -10.49 -33.16 14.36
CA GLY A 79 -9.45 -32.19 14.69
C GLY A 79 -9.97 -30.81 15.11
N GLU A 80 -11.29 -30.64 15.23
CA GLU A 80 -11.93 -29.37 15.61
C GLU A 80 -11.70 -29.06 17.09
N LEU A 81 -11.41 -27.79 17.37
CA LEU A 81 -11.25 -27.27 18.73
C LEU A 81 -12.65 -27.03 19.32
N ARG A 82 -12.94 -27.63 20.48
CA ARG A 82 -14.25 -27.53 21.16
C ARG A 82 -14.22 -26.69 22.43
N ILE A 83 -13.03 -26.50 23.02
CA ILE A 83 -12.83 -25.76 24.26
C ILE A 83 -11.52 -25.00 24.21
N LEU A 84 -11.54 -23.75 24.66
CA LEU A 84 -10.36 -22.92 24.89
C LEU A 84 -10.37 -22.36 26.32
N TYR A 85 -9.30 -22.58 27.06
CA TYR A 85 -9.14 -22.09 28.43
C TYR A 85 -7.80 -21.37 28.62
N GLY A 86 -7.82 -20.12 29.10
CA GLY A 86 -6.59 -19.33 29.27
C GLY A 86 -6.80 -18.03 30.03
N SER A 87 -5.71 -17.28 30.22
CA SER A 87 -5.77 -15.92 30.81
C SER A 87 -6.29 -14.92 29.79
N TRP A 88 -7.18 -14.02 30.21
CA TRP A 88 -7.68 -12.94 29.35
C TRP A 88 -6.55 -12.02 28.90
N GLY A 89 -5.58 -11.74 29.78
CA GLY A 89 -4.42 -10.93 29.43
C GLY A 89 -3.60 -11.55 28.29
N ASP A 90 -3.48 -12.88 28.25
CA ASP A 90 -2.75 -13.58 27.19
C ASP A 90 -3.57 -13.69 25.91
N LEU A 91 -4.88 -13.90 26.00
CA LEU A 91 -5.79 -13.78 24.84
C LEU A 91 -5.73 -12.39 24.23
N TRP A 92 -5.61 -11.34 25.05
CA TRP A 92 -5.49 -9.97 24.54
C TRP A 92 -4.13 -9.69 23.89
N ARG A 93 -3.03 -10.30 24.38
CA ARG A 93 -1.70 -10.19 23.73
C ARG A 93 -1.71 -10.70 22.29
N VAL A 94 -2.67 -11.53 21.93
CA VAL A 94 -2.85 -12.09 20.58
C VAL A 94 -4.06 -11.53 19.83
N GLY A 95 -4.68 -10.44 20.34
CA GLY A 95 -5.76 -9.72 19.64
C GLY A 95 -7.18 -10.04 20.09
N GLY A 96 -7.35 -10.77 21.19
CA GLY A 96 -8.64 -11.17 21.76
C GLY A 96 -9.11 -12.54 21.28
N PHE A 97 -10.34 -12.90 21.66
CA PHE A 97 -11.01 -14.11 21.19
C PHE A 97 -11.48 -13.96 19.74
N ASP A 98 -11.23 -14.98 18.92
CA ASP A 98 -11.65 -15.07 17.52
C ASP A 98 -12.29 -16.44 17.26
N GLU A 99 -13.52 -16.44 16.78
CA GLU A 99 -14.30 -17.64 16.46
C GLU A 99 -13.63 -18.58 15.45
N ARG A 100 -12.73 -18.07 14.60
CA ARG A 100 -11.94 -18.88 13.65
C ARG A 100 -10.95 -19.80 14.36
N ILE A 101 -10.64 -19.54 15.63
CA ILE A 101 -9.88 -20.44 16.52
C ILE A 101 -10.62 -21.78 16.66
N PHE A 102 -11.96 -21.78 16.67
CA PHE A 102 -12.78 -22.99 16.68
C PHE A 102 -12.89 -23.65 15.29
N GLY A 103 -13.04 -22.86 14.22
CA GLY A 103 -13.37 -23.35 12.88
C GLY A 103 -12.21 -23.72 11.93
N ARG A 104 -10.97 -23.26 12.15
CA ARG A 104 -9.83 -23.51 11.22
C ARG A 104 -8.64 -24.26 11.81
N MET A 105 -8.63 -24.56 13.10
CA MET A 105 -7.54 -25.35 13.71
C MET A 105 -7.53 -26.83 13.27
N ALA A 106 -8.55 -27.30 12.57
CA ALA A 106 -8.66 -28.68 12.08
C ALA A 106 -7.86 -28.96 10.80
N ALA A 107 -7.58 -27.95 9.96
CA ALA A 107 -7.01 -28.18 8.62
C ALA A 107 -5.51 -27.83 8.50
N GLU A 108 -4.99 -26.85 9.23
CA GLU A 108 -3.60 -26.41 9.05
C GLU A 108 -2.94 -26.00 10.37
N ARG A 109 -1.81 -26.65 10.71
CA ARG A 109 -0.87 -26.23 11.77
C ARG A 109 -0.32 -24.78 11.61
N LYS A 110 -0.71 -24.05 10.56
CA LYS A 110 -0.15 -22.74 10.20
C LYS A 110 -0.72 -21.58 11.00
N PHE A 111 -1.92 -21.70 11.59
CA PHE A 111 -2.54 -20.61 12.37
C PHE A 111 -1.83 -20.35 13.71
N LEU A 112 -1.09 -21.33 14.24
CA LEU A 112 -0.28 -21.18 15.46
C LEU A 112 1.16 -20.72 15.19
N ASN A 113 1.58 -20.71 13.92
CA ASN A 113 2.89 -20.19 13.51
C ASN A 113 2.87 -18.66 13.27
N PHE A 114 1.78 -17.98 13.63
CA PHE A 114 1.81 -16.53 13.79
C PHE A 114 2.69 -16.18 14.99
N THR A 115 3.63 -15.26 14.80
CA THR A 115 4.64 -14.82 15.77
C THR A 115 4.08 -14.39 17.13
N SER A 116 2.79 -14.04 17.20
CA SER A 116 2.05 -13.68 18.42
C SER A 116 1.54 -14.89 19.22
N PHE A 117 1.05 -15.96 18.58
CA PHE A 117 0.64 -17.20 19.28
C PHE A 117 1.81 -18.15 19.54
N SER A 118 2.90 -18.07 18.76
CA SER A 118 4.10 -18.89 19.00
C SER A 118 4.80 -18.60 20.34
N ALA A 119 4.50 -17.46 20.96
CA ALA A 119 4.95 -17.10 22.30
C ALA A 119 4.13 -17.75 23.41
N LEU A 120 2.97 -18.33 23.09
CA LEU A 120 2.07 -18.99 24.03
C LEU A 120 2.18 -20.52 23.89
N LYS A 121 2.19 -21.25 25.01
CA LYS A 121 2.21 -22.72 25.00
C LYS A 121 0.81 -23.30 25.00
N GLU A 122 0.55 -24.25 24.09
CA GLU A 122 -0.69 -25.02 24.02
C GLU A 122 -0.59 -26.33 24.80
N HIS A 123 -1.62 -26.65 25.57
CA HIS A 123 -1.75 -27.91 26.31
C HIS A 123 -3.08 -28.60 26.01
N SER A 124 -3.05 -29.89 25.68
CA SER A 124 -4.30 -30.66 25.47
C SER A 124 -4.92 -31.06 26.81
N ILE A 125 -6.22 -30.79 26.96
CA ILE A 125 -7.03 -31.26 28.08
C ILE A 125 -7.48 -32.70 27.80
N SER A 126 -7.53 -33.54 28.85
CA SER A 126 -8.03 -34.92 28.74
C SER A 126 -9.54 -34.97 28.55
N SER A 127 -10.02 -35.94 27.76
CA SER A 127 -11.45 -36.24 27.58
C SER A 127 -12.16 -36.67 28.86
N LEU A 128 -11.43 -36.96 29.95
CA LEU A 128 -12.00 -37.26 31.27
C LEU A 128 -12.68 -36.05 31.94
N TRP A 129 -12.50 -34.84 31.41
CA TRP A 129 -12.98 -33.59 32.02
C TRP A 129 -14.05 -32.87 31.19
N VAL A 130 -14.38 -33.44 30.02
CA VAL A 130 -15.22 -32.82 29.00
C VAL A 130 -16.19 -33.88 28.50
N ASP A 131 -17.48 -33.64 28.73
CA ASP A 131 -18.54 -34.52 28.28
C ASP A 131 -19.33 -33.85 27.16
N LYS A 132 -19.59 -34.61 26.09
CA LYS A 132 -20.53 -34.20 25.05
C LYS A 132 -21.95 -34.40 25.57
N LEU A 133 -22.79 -33.38 25.47
CA LEU A 133 -24.21 -33.52 25.81
C LEU A 133 -24.84 -34.47 24.78
N GLY A 134 -25.22 -35.66 25.24
CA GLY A 134 -25.80 -36.69 24.40
C GLY A 134 -27.23 -36.36 24.00
N THR A 135 -27.41 -35.63 22.91
CA THR A 135 -28.57 -35.63 21.98
C THR A 135 -28.27 -34.63 20.87
N ASP A 136 -28.44 -35.01 19.60
CA ASP A 136 -28.48 -34.07 18.47
C ASP A 136 -29.59 -33.02 18.75
N PRO A 137 -29.27 -31.72 18.84
CA PRO A 137 -30.22 -30.74 18.37
C PRO A 137 -30.22 -30.84 16.84
N GLU A 138 -31.41 -30.98 16.24
CA GLU A 138 -31.58 -30.91 14.79
C GLU A 138 -30.68 -29.85 14.16
N PRO A 139 -30.11 -30.11 12.95
CA PRO A 139 -29.19 -29.18 12.33
C PRO A 139 -29.93 -27.87 12.07
N LEU A 140 -29.59 -26.83 12.84
CA LEU A 140 -29.82 -25.47 12.41
C LEU A 140 -29.23 -25.38 11.00
N THR A 141 -30.09 -25.22 10.00
CA THR A 141 -29.77 -24.91 8.60
C THR A 141 -29.12 -23.52 8.46
N ALA A 142 -28.14 -23.23 9.31
CA ALA A 142 -27.40 -21.98 9.42
C ALA A 142 -26.07 -22.03 8.66
N LYS A 143 -25.63 -23.22 8.23
CA LYS A 143 -24.40 -23.37 7.41
C LYS A 143 -24.54 -22.70 6.03
N GLU A 144 -25.77 -22.47 5.57
CA GLU A 144 -26.06 -21.76 4.30
C GLU A 144 -26.51 -20.29 4.51
N ARG A 145 -26.78 -19.85 5.75
CA ARG A 145 -27.15 -18.44 6.04
C ARG A 145 -25.97 -17.56 6.45
N LEU A 146 -24.91 -18.15 7.00
CA LEU A 146 -23.69 -17.44 7.42
C LEU A 146 -22.84 -16.91 6.26
N TRP A 147 -23.06 -17.39 5.02
CA TRP A 147 -22.39 -16.84 3.85
C TRP A 147 -23.00 -15.50 3.39
N ASN A 148 -24.27 -15.22 3.73
CA ASN A 148 -24.98 -14.00 3.32
C ASN A 148 -24.99 -12.88 4.40
N ALA A 149 -24.68 -13.19 5.67
CA ALA A 149 -24.60 -12.17 6.73
C ALA A 149 -23.28 -11.37 6.69
N PHE A 150 -22.20 -11.96 6.15
CA PHE A 150 -20.90 -11.30 6.03
C PHE A 150 -20.87 -10.18 4.98
N ASP A 151 -21.80 -10.16 4.02
CA ASP A 151 -21.92 -9.09 3.02
C ASP A 151 -22.86 -7.95 3.48
N HIS A 152 -23.71 -8.15 4.49
CA HIS A 152 -24.69 -7.13 4.92
C HIS A 152 -24.17 -6.12 5.97
N GLU A 153 -23.16 -6.47 6.80
CA GLU A 153 -22.56 -5.48 7.73
C GLU A 153 -21.71 -4.42 7.03
N PHE A 154 -21.27 -4.67 5.78
CA PHE A 154 -20.50 -3.68 5.00
C PHE A 154 -21.38 -2.56 4.42
N LEU A 155 -22.68 -2.81 4.23
CA LEU A 155 -23.64 -1.86 3.63
C LEU A 155 -24.33 -0.92 4.63
N LEU A 156 -24.24 -1.17 5.94
CA LEU A 156 -24.92 -0.35 6.96
C LEU A 156 -24.05 0.75 7.57
N MET A 157 -22.75 0.80 7.26
CA MET A 157 -21.88 1.90 7.70
C MET A 157 -21.95 3.15 6.80
N ASP A 158 -22.49 3.06 5.59
CA ASP A 158 -22.45 4.19 4.64
C ASP A 158 -23.64 5.17 4.79
N HIS A 159 -24.69 4.84 5.55
CA HIS A 159 -25.87 5.69 5.72
C HIS A 159 -26.47 5.72 7.12
N ARG A 160 -25.66 5.95 8.16
CA ARG A 160 -26.20 6.63 9.35
C ARG A 160 -25.30 7.81 9.74
N PRO A 161 -25.86 9.01 9.95
CA PRO A 161 -25.17 10.01 10.77
C PRO A 161 -24.83 9.37 12.12
N MET A 162 -23.93 9.97 12.88
CA MET A 162 -23.85 9.72 14.32
C MET A 162 -25.24 9.94 14.95
N VAL A 163 -26.10 8.93 14.90
CA VAL A 163 -27.37 8.89 15.62
C VAL A 163 -26.99 8.35 16.97
N SER A 164 -26.82 9.32 17.85
CA SER A 164 -26.91 9.24 19.29
C SER A 164 -27.82 8.10 19.81
N HIS A 165 -27.38 7.44 20.88
CA HIS A 165 -28.19 6.60 21.79
C HIS A 165 -28.64 5.20 21.32
N SER A 166 -27.73 4.29 20.98
CA SER A 166 -28.02 2.85 21.11
C SER A 166 -27.44 2.32 22.42
N GLU A 167 -28.30 2.24 23.44
CA GLU A 167 -28.03 1.56 24.72
C GLU A 167 -28.08 0.05 24.51
N TYR A 168 -27.03 -0.70 24.88
CA TYR A 168 -27.11 -2.16 24.95
C TYR A 168 -27.71 -2.58 26.30
N GLN A 169 -28.72 -3.46 26.28
CA GLN A 169 -29.17 -4.16 27.49
C GLN A 169 -28.39 -5.45 27.64
N ILE A 170 -27.43 -5.46 28.56
CA ILE A 170 -26.69 -6.66 28.91
C ILE A 170 -27.29 -7.21 30.20
N ARG A 171 -27.82 -8.44 30.14
CA ARG A 171 -28.34 -9.12 31.32
C ARG A 171 -27.20 -9.85 32.00
N LYS A 172 -26.73 -9.31 33.12
CA LYS A 172 -25.81 -10.01 34.01
C LYS A 172 -26.63 -10.99 34.83
N VAL A 173 -26.45 -12.29 34.61
CA VAL A 173 -27.10 -13.34 35.42
C VAL A 173 -26.05 -13.94 36.33
N SER A 174 -26.18 -13.71 37.64
CA SER A 174 -25.40 -14.43 38.64
C SER A 174 -26.17 -15.69 39.03
N GLN A 175 -25.58 -16.86 38.83
CA GLN A 175 -26.18 -18.11 39.24
C GLN A 175 -25.22 -18.83 40.18
N SER A 176 -25.62 -19.00 41.44
CA SER A 176 -24.92 -19.91 42.33
C SER A 176 -25.31 -21.35 41.99
N ILE A 177 -24.36 -22.28 42.09
CA ILE A 177 -24.50 -23.71 41.78
C ILE A 177 -25.62 -24.40 42.61
N ILE A 178 -26.29 -23.70 43.54
CA ILE A 178 -27.34 -24.24 44.43
C ILE A 178 -28.71 -23.58 44.20
N GLY A 179 -29.09 -23.38 42.94
CA GLY A 179 -30.50 -23.31 42.54
C GLY A 179 -31.33 -22.09 43.01
N ARG A 180 -30.71 -20.98 43.40
CA ARG A 180 -31.41 -19.69 43.54
C ARG A 180 -30.74 -18.62 42.70
N VAL A 181 -31.50 -18.05 41.77
CA VAL A 181 -31.17 -16.82 41.04
C VAL A 181 -31.18 -15.69 42.06
N ILE A 182 -30.02 -15.07 42.29
CA ILE A 182 -29.89 -13.92 43.18
C ILE A 182 -29.51 -12.73 42.30
N GLU A 183 -30.47 -11.81 42.20
CA GLU A 183 -30.43 -10.50 41.55
C GLU A 183 -30.13 -10.40 40.05
N ILE A 184 -30.99 -9.63 39.37
CA ILE A 184 -30.88 -9.24 37.97
C ILE A 184 -30.53 -7.76 37.97
N ASP A 185 -29.24 -7.43 37.82
CA ASP A 185 -28.83 -6.06 37.54
C ASP A 185 -28.76 -5.85 36.03
N THR A 186 -29.66 -5.01 35.53
CA THR A 186 -29.62 -4.52 34.16
C THR A 186 -28.73 -3.29 34.13
N VAL A 187 -27.46 -3.47 33.74
CA VAL A 187 -26.54 -2.33 33.62
C VAL A 187 -26.64 -1.76 32.21
N ARG A 188 -27.06 -0.50 32.10
CA ARG A 188 -26.99 0.26 30.85
C ARG A 188 -25.63 0.94 30.77
N ILE A 189 -24.82 0.58 29.78
CA ILE A 189 -23.48 1.15 29.61
C ILE A 189 -23.46 1.97 28.32
N PRO A 190 -23.24 3.29 28.40
CA PRO A 190 -22.97 4.11 27.23
C PRO A 190 -21.65 3.68 26.58
N ILE A 191 -21.63 3.55 25.26
CA ILE A 191 -20.44 3.17 24.46
C ILE A 191 -19.22 4.04 24.78
N THR A 192 -19.42 5.28 25.26
CA THR A 192 -18.36 6.23 25.63
C THR A 192 -17.47 5.79 26.79
N HIS A 193 -17.85 4.76 27.56
CA HIS A 193 -17.03 4.23 28.66
C HIS A 193 -16.15 3.02 28.26
N LEU A 194 -16.23 2.53 27.02
CA LEU A 194 -15.34 1.48 26.47
C LEU A 194 -14.02 2.07 25.93
N ALA A 195 -13.46 3.05 26.64
CA ALA A 195 -12.12 3.55 26.34
C ALA A 195 -11.11 2.44 26.67
N LEU A 196 -10.60 1.81 25.61
CA LEU A 196 -9.46 0.89 25.68
C LEU A 196 -8.29 1.59 26.39
N PRO A 197 -7.57 0.93 27.32
CA PRO A 197 -6.37 1.50 27.92
C PRO A 197 -5.34 1.85 26.83
N HIS A 198 -4.75 3.02 26.98
CA HIS A 198 -4.07 3.82 25.96
C HIS A 198 -2.74 3.31 25.36
N ASP A 199 -2.38 2.01 25.43
CA ASP A 199 -0.96 1.66 25.25
C ASP A 199 -0.63 0.34 24.51
N ILE A 200 -1.22 0.13 23.32
CA ILE A 200 -0.67 -0.82 22.34
C ILE A 200 -0.67 -0.15 20.96
N SER A 201 0.52 0.06 20.42
CA SER A 201 0.75 0.62 19.09
C SER A 201 0.32 -0.38 18.00
N GLY A 202 -0.81 -0.09 17.35
CA GLY A 202 -1.42 -0.87 16.27
C GLY A 202 -2.83 -1.33 16.65
N SER A 203 -3.87 -0.65 16.16
CA SER A 203 -5.26 -0.98 16.52
C SER A 203 -5.66 -2.34 15.91
N LEU A 204 -6.56 -3.09 16.57
CA LEU A 204 -7.19 -4.31 16.03
C LEU A 204 -7.79 -4.09 14.62
N GLU A 205 -8.21 -2.87 14.33
CA GLU A 205 -8.71 -2.41 13.04
C GLU A 205 -7.64 -2.49 11.94
N ASP A 206 -6.41 -2.05 12.21
CA ASP A 206 -5.29 -2.10 11.27
C ASP A 206 -4.93 -3.54 10.89
N TYR A 207 -5.09 -4.49 11.81
CA TYR A 207 -4.86 -5.91 11.54
C TYR A 207 -5.98 -6.50 10.66
N ARG A 208 -7.24 -6.14 10.94
CA ARG A 208 -8.39 -6.59 10.14
C ARG A 208 -8.31 -6.09 8.70
N ILE A 209 -7.85 -4.87 8.48
CA ILE A 209 -7.68 -4.31 7.14
C ILE A 209 -6.60 -5.05 6.37
N ALA A 210 -5.47 -5.36 7.03
CA ALA A 210 -4.41 -6.15 6.43
C ALA A 210 -4.91 -7.54 6.00
N LEU A 211 -5.66 -8.23 6.88
CA LEU A 211 -6.30 -9.50 6.54
C LEU A 211 -7.31 -9.37 5.40
N LEU A 212 -8.11 -8.31 5.36
CA LEU A 212 -9.10 -8.10 4.31
C LEU A 212 -8.43 -7.91 2.95
N LEU A 213 -7.36 -7.11 2.89
CA LEU A 213 -6.54 -6.93 1.69
C LEU A 213 -5.97 -8.26 1.20
N HIS A 214 -5.40 -9.06 2.10
CA HIS A 214 -4.77 -10.32 1.72
C HIS A 214 -5.79 -11.42 1.39
N ASP A 215 -6.73 -11.71 2.28
CA ASP A 215 -7.59 -12.89 2.19
C ASP A 215 -8.79 -12.71 1.24
N ARG A 216 -9.37 -11.50 1.14
CA ARG A 216 -10.50 -11.22 0.24
C ARG A 216 -10.03 -10.69 -1.10
N PHE A 217 -9.03 -9.82 -1.09
CA PHE A 217 -8.57 -9.14 -2.29
C PHE A 217 -7.28 -9.71 -2.86
N PHE A 218 -6.72 -10.79 -2.31
CA PHE A 218 -5.50 -11.44 -2.82
C PHE A 218 -4.31 -10.49 -3.01
N VAL A 219 -4.20 -9.46 -2.16
CA VAL A 219 -3.04 -8.56 -2.14
C VAL A 219 -1.90 -9.25 -1.38
N PRO A 220 -0.72 -9.47 -2.00
CA PRO A 220 0.36 -10.19 -1.34
C PRO A 220 0.84 -9.53 -0.03
N TRP A 221 1.24 -10.32 0.97
CA TRP A 221 1.77 -9.82 2.25
C TRP A 221 2.99 -8.93 2.05
N ASP A 222 3.84 -9.26 1.08
CA ASP A 222 4.96 -8.44 0.63
C ASP A 222 4.54 -6.98 0.32
N ILE A 223 3.31 -6.76 -0.14
CA ILE A 223 2.72 -5.44 -0.40
C ILE A 223 2.02 -4.92 0.86
N VAL A 224 1.17 -5.72 1.49
CA VAL A 224 0.35 -5.31 2.64
C VAL A 224 1.22 -4.84 3.81
N GLU A 225 2.27 -5.58 4.19
CA GLU A 225 3.14 -5.24 5.32
C GLU A 225 3.95 -3.97 5.08
N ASN A 226 4.22 -3.66 3.82
CA ASN A 226 5.04 -2.53 3.39
C ASN A 226 4.22 -1.28 3.05
N LEU A 227 2.89 -1.39 2.97
CA LEU A 227 1.99 -0.24 2.87
C LEU A 227 1.87 0.42 4.24
N SER A 228 1.93 1.75 4.29
CA SER A 228 1.57 2.49 5.50
C SER A 228 0.11 2.22 5.87
N LYS A 229 -0.25 2.32 7.15
CA LYS A 229 -1.64 2.07 7.60
C LYS A 229 -2.65 2.94 6.87
N LEU A 230 -2.35 4.22 6.67
CA LEU A 230 -3.16 5.13 5.86
C LEU A 230 -3.39 4.59 4.44
N HIS A 231 -2.36 4.02 3.79
CA HIS A 231 -2.50 3.44 2.46
C HIS A 231 -3.19 2.08 2.43
N GLN A 232 -3.05 1.26 3.48
CA GLN A 232 -3.85 0.04 3.63
C GLN A 232 -5.35 0.37 3.71
N HIS A 233 -5.71 1.34 4.56
CA HIS A 233 -7.09 1.84 4.70
C HIS A 233 -7.63 2.41 3.37
N ARG A 234 -6.85 3.27 2.69
CA ARG A 234 -7.25 3.81 1.37
C ARG A 234 -7.47 2.72 0.33
N LEU A 235 -6.53 1.79 0.24
CA LEU A 235 -6.61 0.70 -0.73
C LEU A 235 -7.84 -0.15 -0.49
N VAL A 236 -8.09 -0.56 0.76
CA VAL A 236 -9.21 -1.44 1.08
C VAL A 236 -10.55 -0.78 0.76
N LEU A 237 -10.74 0.50 1.12
CA LEU A 237 -11.96 1.24 0.81
C LEU A 237 -12.22 1.35 -0.69
N ARG A 238 -11.17 1.56 -1.48
CA ARG A 238 -11.26 1.63 -2.95
C ARG A 238 -11.60 0.30 -3.58
N LEU A 239 -11.04 -0.79 -3.08
CA LEU A 239 -11.35 -2.14 -3.55
C LEU A 239 -12.79 -2.51 -3.17
N LEU A 240 -13.24 -2.19 -1.96
CA LEU A 240 -14.61 -2.43 -1.54
C LEU A 240 -15.59 -1.66 -2.45
N ARG A 241 -15.39 -0.36 -2.69
CA ARG A 241 -16.23 0.43 -3.61
C ARG A 241 -16.30 -0.16 -5.02
N ARG A 242 -15.18 -0.70 -5.52
CA ARG A 242 -15.17 -1.38 -6.83
C ARG A 242 -15.89 -2.71 -6.79
N ALA A 243 -15.67 -3.53 -5.75
CA ALA A 243 -16.31 -4.82 -5.59
C ALA A 243 -17.84 -4.72 -5.60
N HIS A 244 -18.42 -3.64 -5.05
CA HIS A 244 -19.87 -3.39 -5.09
C HIS A 244 -20.43 -3.21 -6.52
N ARG A 245 -19.58 -2.88 -7.50
CA ARG A 245 -19.96 -2.72 -8.92
C ARG A 245 -19.76 -4.00 -9.73
N LEU A 246 -19.13 -5.02 -9.14
CA LEU A 246 -18.81 -6.28 -9.78
C LEU A 246 -19.81 -7.37 -9.36
N SER A 247 -19.78 -8.51 -10.05
CA SER A 247 -20.57 -9.66 -9.63
C SER A 247 -20.15 -10.16 -8.24
N PRO A 248 -21.10 -10.74 -7.46
CA PRO A 248 -20.78 -11.42 -6.22
C PRO A 248 -19.70 -12.48 -6.49
N ASN A 249 -18.60 -12.46 -5.73
CA ASN A 249 -17.37 -13.27 -5.90
C ASN A 249 -16.30 -12.74 -6.86
N SER A 250 -16.50 -11.61 -7.55
CA SER A 250 -15.44 -10.99 -8.35
C SER A 250 -14.51 -10.15 -7.49
N VAL A 251 -13.20 -10.30 -7.71
CA VAL A 251 -12.18 -9.50 -7.05
C VAL A 251 -11.77 -8.35 -7.96
N PRO A 252 -11.87 -7.08 -7.51
CA PRO A 252 -11.41 -5.94 -8.29
C PRO A 252 -9.88 -6.02 -8.51
N PRO A 253 -9.42 -5.95 -9.77
CA PRO A 253 -8.01 -6.10 -10.08
C PRO A 253 -7.17 -4.86 -9.72
N ILE A 254 -5.92 -5.08 -9.31
CA ILE A 254 -4.94 -4.03 -8.97
C ILE A 254 -3.80 -4.06 -9.97
N LEU A 255 -3.45 -2.89 -10.52
CA LEU A 255 -2.21 -2.66 -11.25
C LEU A 255 -1.16 -2.11 -10.27
N MET A 256 -0.12 -2.89 -10.00
CA MET A 256 1.01 -2.57 -9.15
C MET A 256 2.19 -2.13 -10.03
N LEU A 257 2.47 -0.83 -10.08
CA LEU A 257 3.58 -0.28 -10.85
C LEU A 257 4.83 -0.10 -9.97
N ASP A 258 5.89 -0.88 -10.21
CA ASP A 258 7.24 -0.63 -9.67
C ASP A 258 8.02 0.30 -10.60
N ALA A 259 7.94 1.60 -10.30
CA ALA A 259 8.53 2.67 -11.11
C ALA A 259 10.04 2.76 -10.86
N CYS A 260 10.83 2.49 -11.90
CA CYS A 260 12.28 2.36 -11.82
C CYS A 260 13.05 3.51 -12.47
N HIS A 261 14.36 3.59 -12.16
CA HIS A 261 15.31 4.61 -12.62
C HIS A 261 14.94 6.05 -12.17
N GLY A 262 15.47 7.07 -12.84
CA GLY A 262 15.30 8.48 -12.49
C GLY A 262 13.90 9.04 -12.76
N LEU A 263 13.66 10.25 -12.26
CA LEU A 263 12.35 10.94 -12.25
C LEU A 263 11.59 10.88 -13.59
N GLY A 264 12.23 11.23 -14.71
CA GLY A 264 11.59 11.20 -16.03
C GLY A 264 11.12 9.80 -16.44
N ASN A 265 11.92 8.76 -16.15
CA ASN A 265 11.53 7.37 -16.43
C ASN A 265 10.35 6.93 -15.57
N ARG A 266 10.36 7.29 -14.28
CA ARG A 266 9.24 6.99 -13.38
C ARG A 266 7.95 7.69 -13.80
N MET A 267 8.02 8.95 -14.20
CA MET A 267 6.87 9.69 -14.73
C MET A 267 6.35 9.09 -16.05
N ARG A 268 7.24 8.62 -16.93
CA ARG A 268 6.86 7.92 -18.17
C ARG A 268 6.05 6.66 -17.87
N ALA A 269 6.56 5.83 -16.96
CA ALA A 269 5.88 4.60 -16.56
C ALA A 269 4.55 4.91 -15.85
N LEU A 270 4.54 5.88 -14.93
CA LEU A 270 3.35 6.33 -14.21
C LEU A 270 2.25 6.84 -15.14
N GLY A 271 2.58 7.67 -16.14
CA GLY A 271 1.60 8.17 -17.12
C GLY A 271 0.89 7.03 -17.86
N SER A 272 1.64 6.03 -18.32
CA SER A 272 1.06 4.85 -18.96
C SER A 272 0.30 3.93 -18.00
N ALA A 273 0.69 3.84 -16.73
CA ALA A 273 -0.02 3.05 -15.73
C ALA A 273 -1.34 3.68 -15.32
N LEU A 274 -1.38 5.02 -15.16
CA LEU A 274 -2.62 5.77 -14.95
C LEU A 274 -3.60 5.55 -16.10
N SER A 275 -3.10 5.63 -17.34
CA SER A 275 -3.86 5.35 -18.56
C SER A 275 -4.38 3.91 -18.57
N PHE A 276 -3.50 2.93 -18.35
CA PHE A 276 -3.89 1.51 -18.29
C PHE A 276 -4.98 1.28 -17.24
N ALA A 277 -4.73 1.68 -15.99
CA ALA A 277 -5.65 1.47 -14.88
C ALA A 277 -7.02 2.10 -15.12
N ASN A 278 -7.05 3.31 -15.69
CA ASN A 278 -8.31 3.98 -16.02
C ASN A 278 -9.06 3.29 -17.17
N GLN A 279 -8.36 2.80 -18.19
CA GLN A 279 -9.00 2.13 -19.34
C GLN A 279 -9.48 0.70 -19.00
N THR A 280 -8.93 0.08 -17.95
CA THR A 280 -9.27 -1.30 -17.54
C THR A 280 -10.01 -1.39 -16.21
N ASP A 281 -10.39 -0.26 -15.62
CA ASP A 281 -11.01 -0.15 -14.28
C ASP A 281 -10.23 -0.88 -13.16
N MET A 282 -8.89 -0.90 -13.27
CA MET A 282 -8.01 -1.42 -12.22
C MET A 282 -7.72 -0.35 -11.17
N GLU A 283 -7.54 -0.74 -9.92
CA GLU A 283 -6.94 0.16 -8.91
C GLU A 283 -5.44 0.26 -9.16
N LEU A 284 -4.90 1.49 -9.20
CA LEU A 284 -3.46 1.71 -9.34
C LEU A 284 -2.79 1.81 -7.96
N LEU A 285 -1.84 0.92 -7.73
CA LEU A 285 -0.91 0.98 -6.60
C LEU A 285 0.50 1.29 -7.13
N VAL A 286 1.09 2.40 -6.70
CA VAL A 286 2.41 2.86 -7.17
C VAL A 286 3.47 2.48 -6.15
N LEU A 287 4.42 1.64 -6.55
CA LEU A 287 5.62 1.35 -5.77
C LEU A 287 6.67 2.39 -6.16
N TRP A 288 6.91 3.34 -5.26
CA TRP A 288 7.85 4.46 -5.43
C TRP A 288 9.04 4.27 -4.50
N ARG A 289 9.93 3.35 -4.88
CA ARG A 289 11.11 3.01 -4.05
C ARG A 289 12.06 4.18 -3.96
N MET A 290 12.50 4.52 -2.76
CA MET A 290 13.62 5.45 -2.57
C MET A 290 14.92 4.71 -2.84
N ASP A 291 15.62 5.08 -3.91
CA ASP A 291 16.85 4.44 -4.35
C ASP A 291 17.88 5.47 -4.84
N VAL A 292 19.02 4.99 -5.37
CA VAL A 292 20.10 5.85 -5.88
C VAL A 292 19.69 6.76 -7.03
N HIS A 293 18.58 6.47 -7.72
CA HIS A 293 18.08 7.29 -8.83
C HIS A 293 17.09 8.35 -8.34
N VAL A 294 16.29 8.02 -7.32
CA VAL A 294 15.29 8.90 -6.71
C VAL A 294 15.32 8.68 -5.19
N GLY A 295 16.13 9.48 -4.48
CA GLY A 295 16.33 9.35 -3.03
C GLY A 295 15.30 10.09 -2.18
N THR A 296 14.05 10.20 -2.64
CA THR A 296 13.01 10.99 -1.96
C THR A 296 11.62 10.37 -2.08
N SER A 297 10.78 10.66 -1.09
CA SER A 297 9.37 10.26 -1.06
C SER A 297 8.62 10.81 -2.28
N PHE A 298 7.62 10.06 -2.74
CA PHE A 298 6.65 10.51 -3.73
C PHE A 298 5.99 11.82 -3.29
N TYR A 299 5.65 11.94 -2.00
CA TYR A 299 4.95 13.11 -1.44
C TYR A 299 5.81 14.36 -1.30
N ASP A 300 7.14 14.20 -1.32
CA ASP A 300 8.05 15.34 -1.42
C ASP A 300 7.98 15.99 -2.82
N LEU A 301 7.59 15.24 -3.84
CA LEU A 301 7.56 15.67 -5.25
C LEU A 301 6.14 15.99 -5.74
N PHE A 302 5.17 15.17 -5.38
CA PHE A 302 3.78 15.26 -5.82
C PHE A 302 2.85 15.33 -4.61
N SER A 303 1.67 15.93 -4.77
CA SER A 303 0.70 16.00 -3.67
C SER A 303 -0.04 14.67 -3.43
N GLY A 304 0.09 13.70 -4.34
CA GLY A 304 -0.77 12.52 -4.38
C GLY A 304 -2.10 12.74 -5.09
N MET A 305 -2.54 13.99 -5.24
CA MET A 305 -3.80 14.32 -5.91
C MET A 305 -3.68 14.14 -7.42
N ILE A 306 -4.68 13.47 -7.99
CA ILE A 306 -4.94 13.45 -9.42
C ILE A 306 -6.11 14.40 -9.68
N GLN A 307 -5.92 15.40 -10.55
CA GLN A 307 -6.98 16.34 -10.89
C GLN A 307 -8.22 15.59 -11.39
N GLY A 308 -9.38 15.87 -10.80
CA GLY A 308 -10.64 15.19 -11.11
C GLY A 308 -10.77 13.77 -10.54
N ALA A 309 -9.87 13.34 -9.64
CA ALA A 309 -10.08 12.18 -8.81
C ALA A 309 -10.57 12.61 -7.42
N GLU A 310 -11.34 11.74 -6.75
CA GLU A 310 -11.90 12.01 -5.42
C GLU A 310 -10.87 11.88 -4.30
N ASP A 311 -9.72 11.24 -4.55
CA ASP A 311 -8.76 10.87 -3.52
C ASP A 311 -7.33 10.69 -4.09
N VAL A 312 -6.32 10.61 -3.22
CA VAL A 312 -4.89 10.57 -3.57
C VAL A 312 -4.40 9.18 -4.00
N LEU A 313 -3.35 9.07 -4.80
CA LEU A 313 -2.78 7.77 -5.18
C LEU A 313 -2.41 6.90 -3.97
N VAL A 314 -2.60 5.59 -4.10
CA VAL A 314 -2.06 4.62 -3.16
C VAL A 314 -0.59 4.39 -3.50
N VAL A 315 0.31 4.76 -2.60
CA VAL A 315 1.75 4.71 -2.82
C VAL A 315 2.43 3.84 -1.78
N LEU A 316 3.34 2.99 -2.23
CA LEU A 316 4.19 2.13 -1.43
C LEU A 316 5.65 2.55 -1.61
N GLU A 317 6.25 3.16 -0.60
CA GLU A 317 7.59 3.76 -0.71
C GLU A 317 8.69 2.83 -0.19
N ASN A 318 8.32 1.90 0.68
CA ASN A 318 9.22 0.92 1.29
C ASN A 318 9.04 -0.43 0.60
N PHE A 319 9.72 -0.66 -0.52
CA PHE A 319 9.75 -1.98 -1.16
C PHE A 319 11.18 -2.32 -1.54
N THR A 320 11.66 -3.48 -1.11
CA THR A 320 13.06 -3.87 -1.33
C THR A 320 13.20 -5.25 -1.94
N LEU A 321 12.09 -5.91 -2.29
CA LEU A 321 12.13 -7.26 -2.82
C LEU A 321 12.79 -7.28 -4.21
N PRO A 322 13.82 -8.14 -4.38
CA PRO A 322 14.48 -8.28 -5.68
C PRO A 322 13.59 -9.04 -6.65
N TRP A 323 13.83 -8.84 -7.96
CA TRP A 323 13.02 -9.42 -9.03
C TRP A 323 12.86 -10.95 -8.93
N HIS A 324 13.93 -11.67 -8.57
CA HIS A 324 13.87 -13.12 -8.42
C HIS A 324 12.89 -13.58 -7.33
N SER A 325 12.73 -12.79 -6.26
CA SER A 325 11.77 -13.06 -5.19
C SER A 325 10.35 -12.82 -5.66
N ILE A 326 10.10 -11.76 -6.42
CA ILE A 326 8.77 -11.47 -7.01
C ILE A 326 8.36 -12.58 -7.97
N ARG A 327 9.26 -13.01 -8.86
CA ARG A 327 9.00 -14.09 -9.83
C ARG A 327 8.61 -15.41 -9.16
N ARG A 328 9.13 -15.67 -7.97
CA ARG A 328 8.83 -16.86 -7.14
C ARG A 328 7.89 -16.54 -5.97
N GLY A 329 7.12 -15.45 -6.08
CA GLY A 329 6.25 -14.98 -4.99
C GLY A 329 5.28 -16.05 -4.51
N SER A 330 4.71 -16.83 -5.44
CA SER A 330 3.73 -17.88 -5.15
C SER A 330 4.26 -19.04 -4.30
N GLU A 331 5.58 -19.20 -4.21
CA GLU A 331 6.21 -20.20 -3.33
C GLU A 331 6.15 -19.79 -1.85
N ARG A 332 6.05 -18.48 -1.57
CA ARG A 332 6.03 -17.93 -0.21
C ARG A 332 4.64 -17.45 0.22
N ASP A 333 3.90 -16.90 -0.73
CA ASP A 333 2.57 -16.35 -0.50
C ASP A 333 1.66 -16.68 -1.70
N VAL A 334 0.59 -17.41 -1.44
CA VAL A 334 -0.37 -17.88 -2.44
C VAL A 334 -1.08 -16.72 -3.15
N ALA A 335 -1.17 -15.53 -2.55
CA ALA A 335 -1.75 -14.35 -3.18
C ALA A 335 -1.03 -13.99 -4.49
N TRP A 336 0.28 -14.22 -4.59
CA TRP A 336 1.05 -14.01 -5.82
C TRP A 336 0.59 -14.89 -6.99
N SER A 337 -0.10 -16.02 -6.75
CA SER A 337 -0.69 -16.82 -7.83
C SER A 337 -1.83 -16.10 -8.56
N HIS A 338 -2.38 -15.03 -7.97
CA HIS A 338 -3.41 -14.16 -8.54
C HIS A 338 -2.83 -12.94 -9.27
N VAL A 339 -1.49 -12.82 -9.34
CA VAL A 339 -0.80 -11.68 -9.94
C VAL A 339 -0.06 -12.11 -11.21
N ASP A 340 -0.32 -11.43 -12.32
CA ASP A 340 0.48 -11.54 -13.54
C ASP A 340 1.67 -10.58 -13.45
N VAL A 341 2.88 -11.11 -13.62
CA VAL A 341 4.11 -10.39 -13.32
C VAL A 341 4.88 -10.07 -14.59
N TYR A 342 5.21 -8.78 -14.80
CA TYR A 342 5.96 -8.27 -15.95
C TYR A 342 7.21 -7.51 -15.48
N ASN A 343 8.30 -7.63 -16.24
CA ASN A 343 9.55 -6.90 -15.99
C ASN A 343 10.11 -6.35 -17.29
N TYR A 344 10.26 -5.03 -17.38
CA TYR A 344 10.88 -4.34 -18.51
C TYR A 344 12.35 -3.97 -18.27
N MET A 345 12.92 -4.33 -17.11
CA MET A 345 14.30 -4.06 -16.76
C MET A 345 15.20 -5.14 -17.37
N GLU A 346 15.77 -4.85 -18.56
CA GLU A 346 16.58 -5.81 -19.32
C GLU A 346 17.82 -6.30 -18.56
N ALA A 347 18.43 -5.42 -17.74
CA ALA A 347 19.53 -5.79 -16.85
C ALA A 347 19.18 -6.89 -15.83
N GLU A 348 17.89 -7.07 -15.54
CA GLU A 348 17.37 -8.11 -14.65
C GLU A 348 16.80 -9.33 -15.42
N GLY A 349 17.06 -9.42 -16.72
CA GLY A 349 16.48 -10.44 -17.61
C GLY A 349 15.02 -10.17 -18.01
N GLY A 350 14.56 -8.92 -17.83
CA GLY A 350 13.26 -8.46 -18.33
C GLY A 350 13.24 -8.29 -19.85
N SER A 351 12.05 -8.06 -20.40
CA SER A 351 11.85 -7.79 -21.82
C SER A 351 11.20 -6.43 -21.99
N LYS A 352 11.99 -5.46 -22.44
CA LYS A 352 11.51 -4.11 -22.74
C LYS A 352 10.43 -4.18 -23.80
N SER A 353 9.35 -3.43 -23.61
CA SER A 353 8.22 -3.33 -24.54
C SER A 353 7.42 -4.62 -24.76
N ALA A 354 7.63 -5.67 -23.94
CA ALA A 354 6.81 -6.88 -24.01
C ALA A 354 5.33 -6.54 -23.75
N PRO A 355 4.38 -6.96 -24.62
CA PRO A 355 2.98 -6.59 -24.45
C PRO A 355 2.38 -7.08 -23.13
N VAL A 356 1.84 -6.15 -22.35
CA VAL A 356 1.06 -6.45 -21.14
C VAL A 356 -0.36 -6.80 -21.54
N ARG A 357 -0.83 -7.97 -21.11
CA ARG A 357 -2.19 -8.43 -21.35
C ARG A 357 -3.06 -8.10 -20.15
N HIS A 358 -4.20 -7.46 -20.41
CA HIS A 358 -5.21 -7.23 -19.39
C HIS A 358 -6.06 -8.50 -19.18
N ASN A 359 -6.29 -8.84 -17.92
CA ASN A 359 -7.26 -9.82 -17.48
C ASN A 359 -8.03 -9.25 -16.29
N SER A 360 -9.36 -9.14 -16.41
CA SER A 360 -10.21 -8.49 -15.40
C SER A 360 -10.32 -9.27 -14.08
N SER A 361 -9.85 -10.52 -14.02
CA SER A 361 -9.85 -11.35 -12.81
C SER A 361 -8.47 -11.47 -12.14
N ARG A 362 -7.43 -10.81 -12.67
CA ARG A 362 -6.06 -10.96 -12.19
C ARG A 362 -5.46 -9.60 -11.87
N HIS A 363 -4.65 -9.56 -10.82
CA HIS A 363 -3.79 -8.42 -10.55
C HIS A 363 -2.63 -8.41 -11.53
N ILE A 364 -2.00 -7.25 -11.71
CA ILE A 364 -0.80 -7.10 -12.54
C ILE A 364 0.27 -6.44 -11.69
N TYR A 365 1.45 -7.05 -11.60
CA TYR A 365 2.66 -6.38 -11.16
C TYR A 365 3.53 -6.08 -12.38
N ILE A 366 3.98 -4.85 -12.53
CA ILE A 366 4.91 -4.47 -13.59
C ILE A 366 6.04 -3.60 -13.06
N LYS A 367 7.26 -4.07 -13.26
CA LYS A 367 8.49 -3.31 -12.99
C LYS A 367 8.97 -2.63 -14.26
N SER A 368 9.02 -1.29 -14.26
CA SER A 368 9.29 -0.53 -15.48
C SER A 368 9.88 0.86 -15.25
N ALA A 369 10.81 1.23 -16.13
CA ALA A 369 11.29 2.59 -16.38
C ALA A 369 10.71 3.20 -17.69
N TYR A 370 9.81 2.47 -18.34
CA TYR A 370 9.28 2.74 -19.68
C TYR A 370 7.74 2.74 -19.69
N SER A 371 7.15 3.26 -20.76
CA SER A 371 5.70 3.20 -20.94
C SER A 371 5.22 1.75 -21.07
N ILE A 372 4.13 1.39 -20.39
CA ILE A 372 3.46 0.10 -20.49
C ILE A 372 2.97 -0.08 -21.92
N VAL A 373 3.37 -1.18 -22.57
CA VAL A 373 2.93 -1.51 -23.92
C VAL A 373 1.71 -2.42 -23.82
N ALA A 374 0.51 -1.86 -24.01
CA ALA A 374 -0.75 -2.60 -23.97
C ALA A 374 -1.60 -2.18 -25.18
N PRO A 375 -1.47 -2.88 -26.33
CA PRO A 375 -2.16 -2.52 -27.56
C PRO A 375 -3.67 -2.33 -27.37
N GLY A 376 -4.19 -1.19 -27.80
CA GLY A 376 -5.60 -0.82 -27.65
C GLY A 376 -5.96 -0.16 -26.31
N ILE A 377 -5.13 -0.32 -25.28
CA ILE A 377 -5.35 0.21 -23.92
C ILE A 377 -4.50 1.46 -23.72
N THR A 378 -3.17 1.34 -23.79
CA THR A 378 -2.25 2.47 -23.63
C THR A 378 -1.97 3.13 -24.98
N LYS A 379 -1.97 4.47 -24.99
CA LYS A 379 -1.68 5.27 -26.18
C LYS A 379 -0.98 6.54 -25.76
N TRP A 380 0.03 6.95 -26.53
CA TRP A 380 0.83 8.13 -26.27
C TRP A 380 0.02 9.34 -25.77
N ARG A 381 -1.04 9.71 -26.50
CA ARG A 381 -1.89 10.86 -26.14
C ARG A 381 -2.63 10.67 -24.82
N LEU A 382 -3.16 9.48 -24.56
CA LEU A 382 -3.90 9.18 -23.33
C LEU A 382 -2.95 9.17 -22.12
N ASP A 383 -1.80 8.53 -22.26
CA ASP A 383 -0.77 8.46 -21.21
C ASP A 383 -0.32 9.87 -20.80
N THR A 384 -0.15 10.76 -21.80
CA THR A 384 0.13 12.18 -21.56
C THR A 384 -1.00 12.89 -20.81
N GLN A 385 -2.25 12.73 -21.24
CA GLN A 385 -3.40 13.36 -20.57
C GLN A 385 -3.54 12.92 -19.11
N HIS A 386 -3.30 11.65 -18.82
CA HIS A 386 -3.33 11.15 -17.45
C HIS A 386 -2.17 11.68 -16.61
N LEU A 387 -0.96 11.74 -17.18
CA LEU A 387 0.20 12.29 -16.48
C LEU A 387 0.01 13.77 -16.12
N GLN A 388 -0.60 14.56 -17.01
CA GLN A 388 -0.89 15.99 -16.80
C GLN A 388 -1.81 16.28 -15.61
N ARG A 389 -2.58 15.30 -15.16
CA ARG A 389 -3.47 15.43 -13.99
C ARG A 389 -2.72 15.32 -12.68
N LEU A 390 -1.46 14.88 -12.68
CA LEU A 390 -0.65 14.75 -11.49
C LEU A 390 -0.19 16.12 -11.00
N SER A 391 -0.52 16.44 -9.75
CA SER A 391 -0.19 17.75 -9.16
C SER A 391 1.17 17.72 -8.43
N PRO A 392 2.07 18.68 -8.67
CA PRO A 392 3.28 18.85 -7.88
C PRO A 392 2.98 19.09 -6.39
N SER A 393 3.94 18.78 -5.52
CA SER A 393 3.86 19.11 -4.10
C SER A 393 3.92 20.64 -3.89
N SER A 394 3.47 21.12 -2.72
CA SER A 394 3.52 22.56 -2.42
C SER A 394 4.94 23.12 -2.44
N SER A 395 5.94 22.31 -2.10
CA SER A 395 7.36 22.69 -2.15
C SER A 395 7.84 22.89 -3.58
N VAL A 396 7.45 21.98 -4.49
CA VAL A 396 7.76 22.12 -5.92
C VAL A 396 7.01 23.30 -6.53
N GLN A 397 5.75 23.51 -6.15
CA GLN A 397 4.96 24.66 -6.61
C GLN A 397 5.63 25.98 -6.23
N ARG A 398 6.12 26.13 -4.99
CA ARG A 398 6.85 27.35 -4.56
C ARG A 398 8.11 27.62 -5.39
N LEU A 399 8.84 26.58 -5.77
CA LEU A 399 10.00 26.70 -6.65
C LEU A 399 9.58 27.22 -8.04
N MET A 400 8.51 26.65 -8.61
CA MET A 400 7.96 27.10 -9.88
C MET A 400 7.49 28.56 -9.81
N ASP A 401 6.75 28.92 -8.76
CA ASP A 401 6.20 30.27 -8.56
C ASP A 401 7.31 31.34 -8.52
N SER A 402 8.48 31.01 -7.97
CA SER A 402 9.63 31.93 -7.94
C SER A 402 10.12 32.32 -9.34
N VAL A 403 10.15 31.35 -10.27
CA VAL A 403 10.58 31.57 -11.66
C VAL A 403 9.47 32.25 -12.46
N LEU A 404 8.22 31.80 -12.29
CA LEU A 404 7.07 32.39 -12.95
C LEU A 404 6.89 33.86 -12.56
N SER A 405 7.09 34.20 -11.28
CA SER A 405 7.04 35.59 -10.81
C SER A 405 8.14 36.44 -11.45
N ALA A 406 9.37 35.92 -11.54
CA ALA A 406 10.47 36.61 -12.21
C ALA A 406 10.24 36.82 -13.72
N ALA A 407 9.44 35.96 -14.34
CA ALA A 407 9.04 36.08 -15.75
C ALA A 407 7.88 37.06 -15.99
N GLY A 408 7.27 37.62 -14.95
CA GLY A 408 6.05 38.44 -15.07
C GLY A 408 4.75 37.61 -15.11
N GLY A 409 4.75 36.41 -14.54
CA GLY A 409 3.62 35.50 -14.45
C GLY A 409 3.61 34.41 -15.52
N GLU A 410 2.71 33.43 -15.35
CA GLU A 410 2.62 32.25 -16.22
C GLU A 410 2.30 32.60 -17.68
N SER A 411 1.41 33.56 -17.92
CA SER A 411 1.07 34.02 -19.28
C SER A 411 2.29 34.54 -20.03
N SER A 412 3.14 35.34 -19.37
CA SER A 412 4.39 35.84 -19.94
C SER A 412 5.39 34.70 -20.17
N PHE A 413 5.54 33.83 -19.17
CA PHE A 413 6.44 32.69 -19.23
C PHE A 413 6.12 31.71 -20.37
N SER A 414 4.84 31.59 -20.76
CA SER A 414 4.43 30.74 -21.88
C SER A 414 5.05 31.10 -23.22
N SER A 415 5.55 32.33 -23.38
CA SER A 415 6.26 32.77 -24.59
C SER A 415 7.75 32.36 -24.64
N PHE A 416 8.31 31.89 -23.52
CA PHE A 416 9.72 31.54 -23.42
C PHE A 416 10.03 30.28 -24.24
N VAL A 417 11.31 30.15 -24.62
CA VAL A 417 11.89 28.91 -25.15
C VAL A 417 12.59 28.20 -23.99
N GLY A 418 12.17 26.97 -23.68
CA GLY A 418 12.82 26.11 -22.72
C GLY A 418 14.07 25.48 -23.31
N VAL A 419 15.16 25.44 -22.56
CA VAL A 419 16.43 24.82 -22.95
C VAL A 419 16.80 23.80 -21.89
N HIS A 420 16.87 22.54 -22.27
CA HIS A 420 17.21 21.44 -21.38
C HIS A 420 18.52 20.77 -21.82
N VAL A 421 19.56 20.99 -21.03
CA VAL A 421 20.92 20.49 -21.25
C VAL A 421 21.21 19.31 -20.33
N ARG A 422 21.44 18.14 -20.92
CA ARG A 422 21.76 16.89 -20.20
C ARG A 422 23.13 16.39 -20.68
N GLY A 423 24.19 16.88 -20.05
CA GLY A 423 25.55 16.73 -20.56
C GLY A 423 26.51 15.93 -19.68
N ARG A 424 26.15 15.61 -18.42
CA ARG A 424 27.04 14.87 -17.50
C ARG A 424 27.28 13.45 -17.99
N THR A 425 28.51 12.94 -17.90
CA THR A 425 28.87 11.56 -18.27
C THR A 425 28.26 10.53 -17.30
N LEU A 426 28.16 9.26 -17.69
CA LEU A 426 27.57 8.22 -16.81
C LEU A 426 28.36 8.06 -15.52
N SER A 427 29.69 8.19 -15.57
CA SER A 427 30.57 8.16 -14.39
C SER A 427 30.31 9.30 -13.41
N GLU A 428 29.77 10.42 -13.87
CA GLU A 428 29.55 11.63 -13.08
C GLU A 428 28.08 11.88 -12.76
N ASP A 429 27.15 11.08 -13.27
CA ASP A 429 25.70 11.33 -13.18
C ASP A 429 25.08 10.82 -11.88
N ILE A 430 25.40 9.58 -11.49
CA ILE A 430 24.89 8.99 -10.24
C ILE A 430 26.06 8.35 -9.50
N ARG A 431 26.34 8.88 -8.31
CA ARG A 431 27.46 8.44 -7.49
C ARG A 431 27.32 6.95 -7.14
N GLY A 432 28.34 6.16 -7.47
CA GLY A 432 28.39 4.73 -7.15
C GLY A 432 27.60 3.82 -8.09
N VAL A 433 26.98 4.35 -9.15
CA VAL A 433 26.27 3.52 -10.15
C VAL A 433 27.18 3.26 -11.34
N ASN A 434 27.32 1.99 -11.71
CA ASN A 434 27.96 1.61 -12.97
C ASN A 434 26.91 1.55 -14.08
N GLY A 435 26.94 2.51 -15.00
CA GLY A 435 25.94 2.60 -16.07
C GLY A 435 25.84 1.36 -16.98
N SER A 436 26.93 0.61 -17.18
CA SER A 436 26.87 -0.63 -17.97
C SER A 436 26.15 -1.76 -17.23
N LEU A 437 26.33 -1.85 -15.91
CA LEU A 437 25.62 -2.84 -15.09
C LEU A 437 24.14 -2.46 -14.91
N GLU A 438 23.86 -1.15 -14.80
CA GLU A 438 22.51 -0.64 -14.57
C GLU A 438 21.66 -0.69 -15.84
N TYR A 439 22.19 -0.20 -16.97
CA TYR A 439 21.42 -0.01 -18.20
C TYR A 439 21.73 -1.06 -19.28
N GLY A 440 22.80 -1.85 -19.11
CA GLY A 440 23.37 -2.68 -20.16
C GLY A 440 24.39 -1.92 -21.02
N HIS A 441 25.34 -2.67 -21.59
CA HIS A 441 26.48 -2.10 -22.33
C HIS A 441 26.08 -1.26 -23.54
N GLU A 442 25.11 -1.73 -24.34
CA GLU A 442 24.66 -1.02 -25.54
C GLU A 442 23.94 0.29 -25.19
N ALA A 443 23.00 0.25 -24.25
CA ALA A 443 22.30 1.43 -23.77
C ALA A 443 23.26 2.45 -23.14
N ALA A 444 24.23 1.99 -22.33
CA ALA A 444 25.25 2.86 -21.75
C ALA A 444 26.08 3.59 -22.82
N ARG A 445 26.47 2.89 -23.89
CA ARG A 445 27.20 3.49 -25.02
C ARG A 445 26.36 4.56 -25.74
N MET A 446 25.08 4.28 -25.99
CA MET A 446 24.17 5.25 -26.60
C MET A 446 23.97 6.48 -25.72
N ILE A 447 23.83 6.29 -24.42
CA ILE A 447 23.70 7.38 -23.45
C ILE A 447 24.92 8.31 -23.49
N GLU A 448 26.14 7.76 -23.48
CA GLU A 448 27.37 8.58 -23.56
C GLU A 448 27.50 9.33 -24.89
N TYR A 449 27.18 8.66 -26.00
CA TYR A 449 27.19 9.30 -27.31
C TYR A 449 26.31 10.55 -27.34
N TYR A 450 25.06 10.43 -26.86
CA TYR A 450 24.11 11.55 -26.86
C TYR A 450 24.41 12.62 -25.81
N ARG A 451 25.04 12.27 -24.68
CA ARG A 451 25.59 13.26 -23.72
C ARG A 451 26.69 14.10 -24.37
N GLY A 452 27.54 13.51 -25.20
CA GLY A 452 28.53 14.23 -26.00
C GLY A 452 27.91 15.21 -27.01
N GLN A 453 26.74 14.89 -27.56
CA GLN A 453 26.00 15.81 -28.47
C GLN A 453 25.23 16.91 -27.73
N SER A 454 25.03 16.75 -26.42
CA SER A 454 24.19 17.63 -25.58
C SER A 454 25.01 18.63 -24.76
N GLN A 455 26.17 19.05 -25.25
CA GLN A 455 27.01 20.06 -24.59
C GLN A 455 26.48 21.48 -24.84
N PRO A 456 26.74 22.47 -23.95
CA PRO A 456 26.17 23.82 -24.04
C PRO A 456 26.34 24.49 -25.41
N ALA A 457 27.51 24.33 -26.03
CA ALA A 457 27.80 24.82 -27.37
C ALA A 457 26.77 24.38 -28.43
N ALA A 458 26.12 23.22 -28.27
CA ALA A 458 25.08 22.76 -29.20
C ALA A 458 23.82 23.61 -29.14
N PHE A 459 23.51 24.15 -27.96
CA PHE A 459 22.31 24.93 -27.73
C PHE A 459 22.55 26.40 -28.05
N LEU A 460 23.75 26.93 -27.76
CA LEU A 460 24.11 28.33 -27.98
C LEU A 460 23.85 28.81 -29.41
N GLU A 461 24.24 28.02 -30.41
CA GLU A 461 24.00 28.36 -31.83
C GLU A 461 22.50 28.52 -32.13
N LYS A 462 21.69 27.56 -31.67
CA LYS A 462 20.23 27.59 -31.90
C LYS A 462 19.54 28.68 -31.09
N MET A 463 20.01 28.95 -29.87
CA MET A 463 19.53 30.05 -29.05
C MET A 463 19.81 31.39 -29.72
N GLN A 464 21.01 31.59 -30.28
CA GLN A 464 21.37 32.82 -30.99
C GLN A 464 20.45 33.04 -32.21
N GLU A 465 20.22 32.00 -33.01
CA GLU A 465 19.30 32.06 -34.13
C GLU A 465 17.89 32.52 -33.72
N LEU A 466 17.34 31.95 -32.63
CA LEU A 466 16.01 32.29 -32.13
C LEU A 466 15.97 33.69 -31.47
N ALA A 467 17.05 34.12 -30.83
CA ALA A 467 17.17 35.46 -30.28
C ALA A 467 17.14 36.51 -31.39
N ASP A 468 17.87 36.29 -32.49
CA ASP A 468 17.98 37.25 -33.59
C ASP A 468 16.69 37.31 -34.42
N ARG A 469 16.07 36.16 -34.69
CA ARG A 469 14.88 36.09 -35.56
C ARG A 469 13.57 36.39 -34.83
N GLU A 470 13.45 35.94 -33.59
CA GLU A 470 12.17 35.92 -32.86
C GLU A 470 12.23 36.74 -31.56
N ARG A 471 13.37 37.35 -31.22
CA ARG A 471 13.60 38.01 -29.91
C ARG A 471 13.24 37.09 -28.74
N ALA A 472 13.57 35.81 -28.89
CA ALA A 472 13.22 34.79 -27.91
C ALA A 472 13.86 35.06 -26.54
N SER A 473 13.08 34.82 -25.48
CA SER A 473 13.56 34.74 -24.09
C SER A 473 13.69 33.28 -23.69
N PHE A 474 14.67 32.96 -22.84
CA PHE A 474 15.03 31.57 -22.56
C PHE A 474 14.92 31.23 -21.07
N PHE A 475 14.36 30.05 -20.80
CA PHE A 475 14.46 29.37 -19.52
C PHE A 475 15.40 28.18 -19.67
N VAL A 476 16.42 28.07 -18.81
CA VAL A 476 17.45 27.04 -18.93
C VAL A 476 17.43 26.11 -17.72
N ALA A 477 17.29 24.81 -17.97
CA ALA A 477 17.43 23.73 -17.02
C ALA A 477 18.60 22.83 -17.44
N SER A 478 19.45 22.46 -16.49
CA SER A 478 20.65 21.66 -16.77
C SER A 478 21.06 20.83 -15.58
N ASP A 479 21.60 19.64 -15.82
CA ASP A 479 22.17 18.77 -14.78
C ASP A 479 23.53 19.23 -14.25
N SER A 480 24.07 20.30 -14.82
CA SER A 480 25.35 20.90 -14.46
C SER A 480 25.23 22.42 -14.32
N MET A 481 25.70 22.93 -13.17
CA MET A 481 25.85 24.38 -12.93
C MET A 481 26.86 25.04 -13.87
N SER A 482 27.90 24.33 -14.32
CA SER A 482 28.90 24.89 -15.25
C SER A 482 28.30 25.14 -16.63
N ALA A 483 27.41 24.26 -17.09
CA ALA A 483 26.66 24.43 -18.33
C ALA A 483 25.73 25.66 -18.28
N ILE A 484 25.05 25.89 -17.14
CA ILE A 484 24.24 27.09 -16.94
C ILE A 484 25.13 28.34 -16.98
N ALA A 485 26.28 28.33 -16.31
CA ALA A 485 27.21 29.45 -16.30
C ALA A 485 27.76 29.76 -17.70
N GLU A 486 28.00 28.74 -18.53
CA GLU A 486 28.41 28.92 -19.92
C GLU A 486 27.33 29.57 -20.78
N ILE A 487 26.08 29.12 -20.65
CA ILE A 487 24.97 29.71 -21.38
C ILE A 487 24.73 31.15 -20.92
N ARG A 488 24.79 31.42 -19.61
CA ARG A 488 24.62 32.76 -19.04
C ARG A 488 25.69 33.75 -19.50
N ARG A 489 26.92 33.31 -19.76
CA ARG A 489 27.98 34.17 -20.33
C ARG A 489 27.60 34.74 -21.70
N HIS A 490 26.84 33.99 -22.50
CA HIS A 490 26.40 34.40 -23.83
C HIS A 490 25.01 35.07 -23.80
N PHE A 491 24.14 34.62 -22.90
CA PHE A 491 22.79 35.15 -22.70
C PHE A 491 22.60 35.57 -21.23
N PRO A 492 23.01 36.79 -20.83
CA PRO A 492 22.92 37.23 -19.43
C PRO A 492 21.50 37.25 -18.87
N GLN A 493 20.50 37.37 -19.74
CA GLN A 493 19.08 37.52 -19.41
C GLN A 493 18.30 36.20 -19.25
N ILE A 494 18.97 35.03 -19.33
CA ILE A 494 18.27 33.76 -19.14
C ILE A 494 17.62 33.65 -17.75
N LEU A 495 16.44 33.05 -17.70
CA LEU A 495 15.84 32.58 -16.46
C LEU A 495 16.33 31.17 -16.15
N VAL A 496 16.60 30.91 -14.88
CA VAL A 496 16.95 29.59 -14.37
C VAL A 496 16.32 29.43 -12.99
N LEU A 497 15.99 28.20 -12.61
CA LEU A 497 15.72 27.92 -11.21
C LEU A 497 17.01 28.05 -10.41
N LYS A 498 16.95 28.70 -9.26
CA LYS A 498 18.11 28.78 -8.35
C LYS A 498 18.37 27.38 -7.81
N ARG A 499 19.51 26.79 -8.19
CA ARG A 499 19.91 25.46 -7.69
C ARG A 499 20.66 25.55 -6.37
N SER A 500 20.44 24.57 -5.53
CA SER A 500 21.20 24.33 -4.30
C SER A 500 22.05 23.06 -4.35
N CYS A 501 21.78 22.16 -5.30
CA CYS A 501 22.52 20.91 -5.48
C CYS A 501 22.28 20.27 -6.86
N ASP A 502 23.17 19.35 -7.24
CA ASP A 502 23.11 18.59 -8.51
C ASP A 502 23.06 17.06 -8.27
N GLU A 503 22.57 16.66 -7.09
CA GLU A 503 22.55 15.28 -6.61
C GLU A 503 21.13 14.69 -6.68
N ARG A 504 20.88 13.53 -6.06
CA ARG A 504 19.61 12.77 -6.17
C ARG A 504 18.80 12.75 -4.87
N GLU A 505 19.03 13.69 -3.95
CA GLU A 505 18.27 13.83 -2.72
C GLU A 505 17.04 14.74 -2.89
N ARG A 506 16.22 14.81 -1.84
CA ARG A 506 14.94 15.53 -1.77
C ARG A 506 14.95 16.90 -2.44
N LEU A 507 15.85 17.81 -2.02
CA LEU A 507 15.86 19.19 -2.51
C LEU A 507 16.18 19.26 -4.00
N CYS A 508 17.22 18.53 -4.46
CA CYS A 508 17.63 18.53 -5.86
C CYS A 508 16.55 17.92 -6.76
N LEU A 509 15.82 16.90 -6.27
CA LEU A 509 14.71 16.30 -7.00
C LEU A 509 13.47 17.19 -7.02
N GLN A 510 13.22 17.99 -5.98
CA GLN A 510 12.18 19.04 -6.02
C GLN A 510 12.53 20.12 -7.04
N GLU A 511 13.78 20.56 -7.09
CA GLU A 511 14.29 21.48 -8.12
C GLU A 511 14.20 20.86 -9.52
N ALA A 512 14.53 19.58 -9.68
CA ALA A 512 14.43 18.87 -10.95
C ALA A 512 12.97 18.72 -11.42
N LEU A 513 12.03 18.41 -10.53
CA LEU A 513 10.62 18.37 -10.92
C LEU A 513 10.09 19.77 -11.26
N ALA A 514 10.52 20.81 -10.55
CA ALA A 514 10.17 22.18 -10.88
C ALA A 514 10.72 22.59 -12.26
N ASP A 515 11.98 22.27 -12.57
CA ASP A 515 12.56 22.47 -13.91
C ASP A 515 11.74 21.77 -15.00
N LEU A 516 11.34 20.51 -14.78
CA LEU A 516 10.52 19.74 -15.72
C LEU A 516 9.16 20.43 -15.98
N CYS A 517 8.47 20.83 -14.90
CA CYS A 517 7.19 21.51 -14.97
C CYS A 517 7.31 22.90 -15.62
N LEU A 518 8.40 23.62 -15.38
CA LEU A 518 8.66 24.92 -16.04
C LEU A 518 8.95 24.74 -17.52
N LEU A 519 9.80 23.79 -17.91
CA LEU A 519 10.02 23.46 -19.33
C LEU A 519 8.71 23.14 -20.05
N SER A 520 7.82 22.38 -19.40
CA SER A 520 6.51 22.04 -19.95
C SER A 520 5.55 23.23 -20.14
N LYS A 521 5.86 24.38 -19.56
CA LYS A 521 5.06 25.61 -19.69
C LYS A 521 5.61 26.57 -20.74
N THR A 522 6.73 26.24 -21.39
CA THR A 522 7.34 27.06 -22.46
C THR A 522 6.68 26.81 -23.82
N ARG A 523 6.85 27.70 -24.81
CA ARG A 523 6.26 27.48 -26.16
C ARG A 523 6.98 26.42 -26.98
N LEU A 524 8.26 26.20 -26.68
CA LEU A 524 9.17 25.32 -27.42
C LEU A 524 10.26 24.85 -26.47
N ILE A 525 10.63 23.57 -26.55
CA ILE A 525 11.76 23.00 -25.82
C ILE A 525 12.89 22.67 -26.80
N LEU A 526 14.08 23.20 -26.54
CA LEU A 526 15.35 22.70 -27.07
C LEU A 526 15.87 21.68 -26.06
N GLY A 527 15.78 20.39 -26.38
CA GLY A 527 16.12 19.32 -25.45
C GLY A 527 17.32 18.49 -25.87
N SER A 528 17.77 17.70 -24.91
CA SER A 528 18.85 16.73 -25.10
C SER A 528 18.25 15.37 -25.56
N PRO A 529 18.80 14.74 -26.62
CA PRO A 529 18.39 13.39 -27.05
C PRO A 529 18.67 12.34 -25.96
N TRP A 530 17.93 11.22 -26.03
CA TRP A 530 18.04 10.11 -25.07
C TRP A 530 17.85 10.51 -23.59
N SER A 531 17.19 11.65 -23.36
CA SER A 531 16.78 12.09 -22.03
C SER A 531 15.28 11.95 -21.87
N SER A 532 14.85 11.06 -20.97
CA SER A 532 13.44 10.96 -20.57
C SER A 532 12.93 12.26 -19.93
N PHE A 533 13.81 13.09 -19.40
CA PHE A 533 13.45 14.39 -18.85
C PHE A 533 12.98 15.38 -19.94
N SER A 534 13.72 15.49 -21.05
CA SER A 534 13.31 16.30 -22.22
C SER A 534 11.97 15.82 -22.78
N GLU A 535 11.84 14.50 -22.94
CA GLU A 535 10.64 13.88 -23.48
C GLU A 535 9.43 14.10 -22.57
N VAL A 536 9.58 13.84 -21.27
CA VAL A 536 8.48 14.00 -20.32
C VAL A 536 8.09 15.47 -20.16
N ALA A 537 9.03 16.42 -20.16
CA ALA A 537 8.68 17.85 -20.15
C ALA A 537 7.82 18.23 -21.37
N SER A 538 8.22 17.76 -22.57
CA SER A 538 7.45 17.95 -23.79
C SER A 538 6.07 17.29 -23.71
N ARG A 539 5.97 16.06 -23.21
CA ARG A 539 4.71 15.35 -23.00
C ARG A 539 3.82 16.09 -22.01
N PHE A 540 4.34 16.38 -20.82
CA PHE A 540 3.61 17.03 -19.74
C PHE A 540 3.04 18.39 -20.18
N GLY A 541 3.71 19.10 -21.08
CA GLY A 541 3.22 20.38 -21.59
C GLY A 541 2.46 20.31 -22.90
N ASN A 542 2.47 19.16 -23.58
CA ASN A 542 2.19 19.06 -25.01
C ASN A 542 2.98 20.13 -25.83
N VAL A 543 4.25 20.31 -25.48
CA VAL A 543 5.14 21.33 -26.05
C VAL A 543 6.02 20.72 -27.11
N LYS A 544 6.22 21.43 -28.23
CA LYS A 544 7.12 21.01 -29.30
C LYS A 544 8.54 20.85 -28.78
N LEU A 545 9.17 19.72 -29.10
CA LEU A 545 10.54 19.39 -28.73
C LEU A 545 11.43 19.37 -29.98
N LEU A 546 12.55 20.08 -29.93
CA LEU A 546 13.65 19.96 -30.88
C LEU A 546 14.86 19.38 -30.14
N LEU A 547 15.54 18.43 -30.73
CA LEU A 547 16.65 17.71 -30.11
C LEU A 547 18.01 18.10 -30.69
N ALA A 548 18.98 18.35 -29.81
CA ALA A 548 20.37 18.58 -30.19
C ALA A 548 20.94 17.36 -30.94
N GLY A 549 21.75 17.59 -31.99
CA GLY A 549 22.32 16.53 -32.82
C GLY A 549 21.36 15.91 -33.85
N ARG A 550 20.04 16.09 -33.69
CA ARG A 550 19.00 15.56 -34.58
C ARG A 550 18.31 16.67 -35.38
N ASP A 551 17.70 17.62 -34.68
CA ASP A 551 16.90 18.69 -35.28
C ASP A 551 17.69 19.97 -35.48
N PHE A 552 18.70 20.22 -34.62
CA PHE A 552 19.66 21.31 -34.74
C PHE A 552 21.07 20.81 -34.41
N ARG A 553 22.10 21.48 -34.97
CA ARG A 553 23.50 21.02 -34.96
C ARG A 553 23.63 19.56 -35.43
N LYS A 554 23.21 19.28 -36.66
CA LYS A 554 23.26 17.92 -37.24
C LYS A 554 24.72 17.46 -37.35
N SER A 555 25.13 16.49 -36.53
CA SER A 555 26.33 15.70 -36.80
C SER A 555 25.98 14.72 -37.92
N GLY A 556 26.89 14.52 -38.90
CA GLY A 556 26.62 13.77 -40.14
C GLY A 556 26.33 12.27 -40.01
N TRP A 557 25.89 11.79 -38.85
CA TRP A 557 25.51 10.40 -38.58
C TRP A 557 24.00 10.31 -38.37
N GLU A 558 23.26 9.98 -39.43
CA GLU A 558 21.86 9.58 -39.33
C GLU A 558 21.77 8.18 -38.69
N ILE A 559 21.33 8.12 -37.44
CA ILE A 559 20.92 6.85 -36.82
C ILE A 559 19.53 6.52 -37.38
N SER A 560 19.46 5.43 -38.15
CA SER A 560 18.22 4.94 -38.77
C SER A 560 17.12 4.76 -37.72
N GLY A 561 16.02 5.50 -37.89
CA GLY A 561 14.98 5.69 -36.88
C GLY A 561 14.07 4.49 -36.65
N LYS A 562 14.49 3.54 -35.82
CA LYS A 562 13.61 2.43 -35.37
C LYS A 562 13.25 2.41 -33.89
N GLU A 563 13.76 3.31 -33.04
CA GLU A 563 13.42 3.28 -31.61
C GLU A 563 13.17 4.68 -31.05
N ALA A 564 11.97 5.20 -31.31
CA ALA A 564 11.37 6.32 -30.59
C ALA A 564 10.07 5.87 -29.92
#